data_AF-A0A959LMY1-F1
#
_entry.id   AF-A0A959LMY1-F1
#
_cell.length_a   1.000
_cell.length_b   1.000
_cell.length_c   1.000
_cell.angle_alpha   90.00
_cell.angle_beta   90.00
_cell.angle_gamma   90.00
#
_symmetry.space_group_name_H-M   'P 1'
#
loop_
_entity.id
_entity.type
_entity.pdbx_description
1 polymer ?
#
loop_
_entity_poly.entity_id
_entity_poly.type
_entity_poly.pdbx_seq_one_letter_code
_entity_poly.pdbx_strand_id
1 'polypeptide(L)'
;IEYRDTIFFEFKPGNEYIWQKAHGFIYRGSYKVENGGLDIGMRFFTIIEHKKNKRLILKDQTGTFEFEPYKPVSQMVAGRAPEQYGPVTSINQMVGTWDKFKGTSANTQQSIDYTRTVKKVEIFSTPQDGKLGYIYAGRDGENSPSWYVESFSNQTLFCNGKDRRQFKVLKAENNELIIEENGFTYFLRRFK
;
A
#
# COMPACT_ATOMS: atom_id res chain seq x y z
N ILE A 1 -20.87 0.41 2.27
CA ILE A 1 -20.71 1.17 3.52
C ILE A 1 -21.23 2.56 3.23
N GLU A 2 -22.40 2.90 3.74
CA GLU A 2 -22.97 4.24 3.66
C GLU A 2 -22.64 4.95 4.98
N TYR A 3 -21.91 6.07 4.92
CA TYR A 3 -21.47 6.84 6.08
C TYR A 3 -21.46 8.33 5.76
N ARG A 4 -21.64 9.17 6.79
CA ARG A 4 -22.06 10.57 6.62
C ARG A 4 -20.96 11.50 6.12
N ASP A 5 -19.69 11.14 6.27
CA ASP A 5 -18.59 12.07 6.00
C ASP A 5 -17.39 11.35 5.43
N THR A 6 -17.02 11.70 4.21
CA THR A 6 -15.75 11.54 3.46
C THR A 6 -14.75 10.41 3.74
N ILE A 7 -14.54 9.91 4.97
CA ILE A 7 -13.63 8.82 5.35
C ILE A 7 -14.26 7.85 6.39
N PHE A 8 -14.17 6.55 6.13
CA PHE A 8 -14.41 5.46 7.08
C PHE A 8 -13.07 4.91 7.60
N PHE A 9 -12.99 4.70 8.91
CA PHE A 9 -11.83 4.15 9.58
C PHE A 9 -12.29 3.05 10.55
N GLU A 10 -11.78 1.84 10.41
CA GLU A 10 -12.06 0.73 11.33
C GLU A 10 -10.75 0.15 11.84
N PHE A 11 -10.58 0.11 13.15
CA PHE A 11 -9.49 -0.61 13.80
C PHE A 11 -9.94 -2.04 14.09
N LYS A 12 -9.16 -3.01 13.60
CA LYS A 12 -9.38 -4.44 13.83
C LYS A 12 -8.53 -4.91 15.03
N PRO A 13 -8.85 -6.07 15.63
CA PRO A 13 -8.02 -6.64 16.69
C PRO A 13 -6.54 -6.74 16.30
N GLY A 14 -5.65 -6.49 17.25
CA GLY A 14 -4.21 -6.37 17.00
C GLY A 14 -3.85 -4.96 16.54
N ASN A 15 -3.09 -4.87 15.46
CA ASN A 15 -2.55 -3.63 14.90
C ASN A 15 -3.03 -3.39 13.46
N GLU A 16 -4.19 -3.93 13.09
CA GLU A 16 -4.75 -3.79 11.74
C GLU A 16 -5.79 -2.67 11.65
N TYR A 17 -5.83 -2.00 10.51
CA TYR A 17 -6.88 -1.03 10.20
C TYR A 17 -7.45 -1.22 8.80
N ILE A 18 -8.68 -0.73 8.64
CA ILE A 18 -9.32 -0.46 7.37
C ILE A 18 -9.52 1.05 7.24
N TRP A 19 -9.14 1.61 6.11
CA TRP A 19 -9.41 3.00 5.74
C TRP A 19 -10.16 3.03 4.42
N GLN A 20 -11.16 3.89 4.29
CA GLN A 20 -11.84 4.11 3.02
C GLN A 20 -12.25 5.56 2.89
N LYS A 21 -11.93 6.24 1.78
CA LYS A 21 -12.58 7.51 1.42
C LYS A 21 -13.95 7.23 0.78
N ALA A 22 -14.91 8.13 0.90
CA ALA A 22 -16.25 7.96 0.34
C ALA A 22 -16.15 7.71 -1.17
N HIS A 23 -16.79 6.65 -1.66
CA HIS A 23 -16.68 6.15 -3.03
C HIS A 23 -15.25 5.77 -3.49
N GLY A 24 -14.28 5.81 -2.58
CA GLY A 24 -12.91 5.40 -2.79
C GLY A 24 -12.68 3.93 -2.46
N PHE A 25 -11.46 3.48 -2.75
CA PHE A 25 -11.01 2.14 -2.43
C PHE A 25 -10.94 1.89 -0.92
N ILE A 26 -11.09 0.62 -0.55
CA ILE A 26 -10.79 0.12 0.79
C ILE A 26 -9.28 -0.16 0.87
N TYR A 27 -8.65 0.38 1.90
CA TYR A 27 -7.25 0.19 2.26
C TYR A 27 -7.22 -0.68 3.51
N ARG A 28 -6.34 -1.67 3.55
CA ARG A 28 -6.07 -2.47 4.75
C ARG A 28 -4.58 -2.41 5.04
N GLY A 29 -4.23 -2.12 6.27
CA GLY A 29 -2.82 -2.04 6.65
C GLY A 29 -2.62 -2.30 8.12
N SER A 30 -1.36 -2.20 8.53
CA SER A 30 -1.01 -2.15 9.93
C SER A 30 -0.92 -0.69 10.39
N TYR A 31 -1.24 -0.44 11.64
CA TYR A 31 -1.01 0.85 12.28
C TYR A 31 -0.12 0.69 13.51
N LYS A 32 0.47 1.78 13.95
CA LYS A 32 1.24 1.91 15.18
C LYS A 32 0.76 3.13 15.93
N VAL A 33 0.55 3.00 17.24
CA VAL A 33 0.26 4.15 18.11
C VAL A 33 1.41 4.32 19.08
N GLU A 34 2.12 5.44 18.99
CA GLU A 34 3.23 5.78 19.88
C GLU A 34 3.29 7.30 20.09
N ASN A 35 3.64 7.72 21.31
CA ASN A 35 3.86 9.14 21.66
C ASN A 35 2.71 10.07 21.24
N GLY A 36 1.46 9.62 21.37
CA GLY A 36 0.27 10.39 20.97
C GLY A 36 0.08 10.52 19.45
N GLY A 37 0.86 9.78 18.65
CA GLY A 37 0.72 9.69 17.20
C GLY A 37 0.11 8.38 16.75
N LEU A 38 -0.64 8.42 15.64
CA LEU A 38 -1.11 7.27 14.89
C LEU A 38 -0.39 7.24 13.54
N ASP A 39 0.45 6.24 13.36
CA ASP A 39 1.14 5.96 12.10
C ASP A 39 0.45 4.80 11.39
N ILE A 40 0.00 5.03 10.16
CA ILE A 40 -0.66 4.02 9.31
C ILE A 40 0.19 3.66 8.09
N GLY A 41 1.49 4.00 8.12
CA GLY A 41 2.45 3.72 7.06
C GLY A 41 2.40 4.68 5.88
N MET A 42 1.21 5.01 5.38
CA MET A 42 1.05 6.00 4.31
C MET A 42 0.86 7.42 4.83
N ARG A 43 0.56 7.56 6.12
CA ARG A 43 0.18 8.81 6.75
C ARG A 43 0.43 8.75 8.24
N PHE A 44 0.88 9.86 8.81
CA PHE A 44 1.03 10.03 10.25
C PHE A 44 0.04 11.07 10.74
N PHE A 45 -0.66 10.77 11.83
CA PHE A 45 -1.59 11.68 12.48
C PHE A 45 -1.17 11.94 13.92
N THR A 46 -1.32 13.18 14.39
CA THR A 46 -1.39 13.47 15.82
C THR A 46 -2.78 13.12 16.33
N ILE A 47 -2.86 12.38 17.44
CA ILE A 47 -4.11 12.09 18.13
C ILE A 47 -4.43 13.29 19.03
N ILE A 48 -5.44 14.08 18.64
CA ILE A 48 -5.88 15.26 19.38
C ILE A 48 -6.84 14.87 20.50
N GLU A 49 -7.77 13.96 20.22
CA GLU A 49 -8.70 13.42 21.19
C GLU A 49 -9.01 11.95 20.89
N HIS A 50 -9.05 11.12 21.93
CA HIS A 50 -9.58 9.77 21.83
C HIS A 50 -10.49 9.49 23.04
N LYS A 51 -11.80 9.51 22.81
CA LYS A 51 -12.81 9.06 23.77
C LYS A 51 -13.35 7.71 23.32
N LYS A 52 -12.98 6.66 24.05
CA LYS A 52 -13.36 5.27 23.75
C LYS A 52 -14.85 5.16 23.42
N ASN A 53 -15.15 4.57 22.27
CA ASN A 53 -16.52 4.36 21.75
C ASN A 53 -17.37 5.64 21.63
N LYS A 54 -16.75 6.82 21.55
CA LYS A 54 -17.46 8.10 21.46
C LYS A 54 -16.92 9.03 20.38
N ARG A 55 -15.61 9.23 20.33
CA ARG A 55 -15.00 10.18 19.39
C ARG A 55 -13.51 9.91 19.21
N LEU A 56 -13.02 10.15 18.00
CA LEU A 56 -11.60 10.21 17.70
C LEU A 56 -11.34 11.47 16.86
N ILE A 57 -10.37 12.30 17.26
CA ILE A 57 -9.95 13.48 16.49
C ILE A 57 -8.49 13.29 16.14
N LEU A 58 -8.20 13.27 14.84
CA LEU A 58 -6.87 13.14 14.27
C LEU A 58 -6.49 14.42 13.55
N LYS A 59 -5.22 14.81 13.58
CA LYS A 59 -4.71 15.97 12.84
C LYS A 59 -3.45 15.62 12.09
N ASP A 60 -3.31 16.17 10.89
CA ASP A 60 -2.03 16.22 10.19
C ASP A 60 -1.90 17.50 9.36
N GLN A 61 -0.96 17.51 8.41
CA GLN A 61 -0.67 18.68 7.57
C GLN A 61 -1.83 19.11 6.67
N THR A 62 -2.77 18.22 6.34
CA THR A 62 -3.91 18.57 5.46
C THR A 62 -5.15 18.99 6.23
N GLY A 63 -5.17 18.86 7.57
CA GLY A 63 -6.29 19.30 8.38
C GLY A 63 -6.58 18.44 9.60
N THR A 64 -7.74 18.71 10.19
CA THR A 64 -8.29 18.00 11.35
C THR A 64 -9.44 17.11 10.87
N PHE A 65 -9.43 15.85 11.32
CA PHE A 65 -10.41 14.83 10.99
C PHE A 65 -11.13 14.41 12.25
N GLU A 66 -12.45 14.55 12.25
CA GLU A 66 -13.31 14.17 13.36
C GLU A 66 -14.08 12.91 13.01
N PHE A 67 -13.97 11.91 13.88
CA PHE A 67 -14.60 10.61 13.69
C PHE A 67 -15.58 10.32 14.83
N GLU A 68 -16.75 9.83 14.44
CA GLU A 68 -17.77 9.30 15.35
C GLU A 68 -17.89 7.77 15.18
N PRO A 69 -18.37 7.04 16.20
CA PRO A 69 -18.60 5.61 16.13
C PRO A 69 -19.55 5.25 15.00
N TYR A 70 -19.07 4.42 14.07
CA TYR A 70 -19.90 3.88 13.01
C TYR A 70 -20.57 2.59 13.47
N LYS A 71 -21.89 2.49 13.31
CA LYS A 71 -22.63 1.23 13.40
C LYS A 71 -23.00 0.80 11.98
N PRO A 72 -22.44 -0.30 11.46
CA PRO A 72 -22.81 -0.78 10.13
C PRO A 72 -24.29 -1.17 10.13
N VAL A 73 -25.04 -0.66 9.16
CA VAL A 73 -26.30 -1.30 8.76
C VAL A 73 -25.87 -2.65 8.17
N SER A 74 -26.41 -3.76 8.68
CA SER A 74 -26.08 -5.12 8.19
C SER A 74 -26.46 -5.25 6.72
N GLN A 75 -25.58 -4.83 5.84
CA GLN A 75 -25.53 -5.25 4.46
C GLN A 75 -24.33 -6.17 4.37
N MET A 76 -24.59 -7.46 4.12
CA MET A 76 -23.57 -8.38 3.63
C MET A 76 -22.97 -7.77 2.37
N VAL A 77 -21.88 -7.02 2.50
CA VAL A 77 -21.08 -6.61 1.36
C VAL A 77 -20.38 -7.88 0.90
N ALA A 78 -20.94 -8.53 -0.11
CA ALA A 78 -20.29 -9.62 -0.81
C ALA A 78 -18.85 -9.19 -1.10
N GLY A 79 -17.88 -10.01 -0.70
CA GLY A 79 -16.47 -9.75 -0.95
C GLY A 79 -16.29 -9.42 -2.42
N ARG A 80 -15.76 -8.23 -2.72
CA ARG A 80 -15.50 -7.81 -4.10
C ARG A 80 -14.62 -8.89 -4.73
N ALA A 81 -15.11 -9.53 -5.79
CA ALA A 81 -14.32 -10.50 -6.54
C ALA A 81 -12.99 -9.83 -6.96
N PRO A 82 -11.86 -10.57 -6.94
CA PRO A 82 -10.58 -10.01 -7.36
C PRO A 82 -10.73 -9.41 -8.75
N GLU A 83 -10.30 -8.15 -8.92
CA GLU A 83 -10.24 -7.53 -10.23
C GLU A 83 -9.36 -8.38 -11.14
N GLN A 84 -9.92 -8.84 -12.27
CA GLN A 84 -9.17 -9.54 -13.29
C GLN A 84 -8.56 -8.50 -14.23
N TYR A 85 -7.24 -8.48 -14.31
CA TYR A 85 -6.48 -7.63 -15.21
C TYR A 85 -6.02 -8.43 -16.43
N GLY A 86 -5.77 -7.75 -17.55
CA GLY A 86 -5.09 -8.36 -18.69
C GLY A 86 -3.68 -8.83 -18.31
N PRO A 87 -3.12 -9.85 -19.01
CA PRO A 87 -1.80 -10.38 -18.66
C PRO A 87 -0.69 -9.37 -18.93
N VAL A 88 0.25 -9.24 -17.98
CA VAL A 88 1.48 -8.46 -18.16
C VAL A 88 2.54 -9.33 -18.82
N THR A 89 2.69 -9.23 -20.13
CA THR A 89 3.52 -10.17 -20.91
C THR A 89 4.95 -9.68 -21.14
N SER A 90 5.25 -8.41 -20.87
CA SER A 90 6.57 -7.83 -21.11
C SER A 90 6.99 -6.86 -20.02
N ILE A 91 8.29 -6.89 -19.66
CA ILE A 91 8.90 -5.91 -18.76
C ILE A 91 8.72 -4.47 -19.28
N ASN A 92 8.66 -4.29 -20.61
CA ASN A 92 8.54 -2.98 -21.25
C ASN A 92 7.24 -2.24 -20.87
N GLN A 93 6.18 -2.97 -20.51
CA GLN A 93 4.92 -2.38 -20.02
C GLN A 93 5.11 -1.66 -18.68
N MET A 94 6.14 -2.01 -17.93
CA MET A 94 6.44 -1.45 -16.62
C MET A 94 7.50 -0.34 -16.66
N VAL A 95 8.12 -0.03 -17.80
CA VAL A 95 9.23 0.95 -17.89
C VAL A 95 8.85 2.33 -17.34
N GLY A 96 9.53 2.77 -16.28
CA GLY A 96 9.30 4.05 -15.61
C GLY A 96 9.41 3.95 -14.09
N THR A 97 9.11 5.05 -13.41
CA THR A 97 9.13 5.17 -11.95
C THR A 97 7.72 5.14 -11.39
N TRP A 98 7.52 4.30 -10.38
CA TRP A 98 6.23 4.01 -9.77
C TRP A 98 6.32 4.15 -8.26
N ASP A 99 5.54 5.06 -7.70
CA ASP A 99 5.51 5.28 -6.27
C ASP A 99 4.28 4.61 -5.67
N LYS A 100 4.49 3.89 -4.58
CA LYS A 100 3.41 3.26 -3.82
C LYS A 100 2.51 4.34 -3.26
N PHE A 101 1.24 4.27 -3.62
CA PHE A 101 0.20 5.10 -3.01
C PHE A 101 -0.78 4.26 -2.16
N LYS A 102 -0.73 2.92 -2.27
CA LYS A 102 -1.61 2.02 -1.54
C LYS A 102 -0.95 0.66 -1.30
N GLY A 103 -1.29 0.03 -0.18
CA GLY A 103 -1.00 -1.37 0.09
C GLY A 103 -2.22 -2.07 0.70
N THR A 104 -2.37 -3.35 0.43
CA THR A 104 -3.33 -4.24 1.09
C THR A 104 -2.66 -5.54 1.49
N SER A 105 -3.25 -6.26 2.44
CA SER A 105 -2.76 -7.56 2.89
C SER A 105 -3.93 -8.55 3.02
N ALA A 106 -3.71 -9.77 2.55
CA ALA A 106 -4.60 -10.90 2.84
C ALA A 106 -4.41 -11.42 4.28
N ASN A 107 -3.24 -11.18 4.88
CA ASN A 107 -2.85 -11.68 6.20
C ASN A 107 -2.77 -10.56 7.24
N THR A 108 -3.11 -10.88 8.49
CA THR A 108 -2.87 -9.99 9.63
C THR A 108 -1.37 -9.78 9.82
N GLN A 109 -0.93 -8.54 9.76
CA GLN A 109 0.45 -8.15 10.01
C GLN A 109 0.61 -7.76 11.47
N GLN A 110 1.60 -8.31 12.18
CA GLN A 110 1.88 -7.95 13.58
C GLN A 110 2.51 -6.57 13.77
N SER A 111 3.19 -6.04 12.74
CA SER A 111 3.80 -4.71 12.73
C SER A 111 4.16 -4.26 11.32
N ILE A 112 4.26 -2.94 11.09
CA ILE A 112 4.81 -2.40 9.83
C ILE A 112 6.34 -2.52 9.83
N ASP A 113 6.90 -3.30 8.92
CA ASP A 113 8.35 -3.32 8.68
C ASP A 113 8.72 -2.45 7.47
N TYR A 114 9.05 -1.19 7.74
CA TYR A 114 9.46 -0.21 6.73
C TYR A 114 10.77 -0.56 6.00
N THR A 115 11.55 -1.52 6.50
CA THR A 115 12.76 -2.01 5.82
C THR A 115 12.44 -3.11 4.79
N ARG A 116 11.18 -3.52 4.71
CA ARG A 116 10.67 -4.60 3.84
C ARG A 116 9.55 -4.13 2.93
N THR A 117 8.68 -3.23 3.40
CA THR A 117 7.57 -2.74 2.59
C THR A 117 8.06 -1.94 1.40
N VAL A 118 7.59 -2.28 0.20
CA VAL A 118 7.87 -1.50 -1.02
C VAL A 118 7.36 -0.07 -0.86
N LYS A 119 8.14 0.90 -1.35
CA LYS A 119 7.82 2.33 -1.46
C LYS A 119 7.85 2.79 -2.91
N LYS A 120 8.83 2.34 -3.70
CA LYS A 120 9.02 2.77 -5.08
C LYS A 120 9.53 1.59 -5.91
N VAL A 121 9.11 1.51 -7.16
CA VAL A 121 9.62 0.60 -8.17
C VAL A 121 10.07 1.43 -9.37
N GLU A 122 11.25 1.16 -9.87
CA GLU A 122 11.82 1.81 -11.04
C GLU A 122 12.22 0.73 -12.04
N ILE A 123 11.66 0.76 -13.24
CA ILE A 123 12.00 -0.19 -14.32
C ILE A 123 12.64 0.59 -15.46
N PHE A 124 13.81 0.14 -15.89
CA PHE A 124 14.58 0.84 -16.90
C PHE A 124 14.11 0.50 -18.30
N SER A 125 14.15 1.49 -19.20
CA SER A 125 13.92 1.28 -20.64
C SER A 125 14.97 0.38 -21.28
N THR A 126 16.17 0.37 -20.71
CA THR A 126 17.30 -0.48 -21.11
C THR A 126 18.01 -0.97 -19.84
N PRO A 127 18.49 -2.22 -19.80
CA PRO A 127 19.19 -2.73 -18.62
C PRO A 127 20.41 -1.86 -18.27
N GLN A 128 20.56 -1.54 -16.99
CA GLN A 128 21.71 -0.79 -16.47
C GLN A 128 22.52 -1.71 -15.57
N ASP A 129 23.81 -1.91 -15.87
CA ASP A 129 24.68 -2.85 -15.15
C ASP A 129 24.09 -4.26 -15.00
N GLY A 130 23.39 -4.73 -16.05
CA GLY A 130 22.72 -6.04 -16.05
C GLY A 130 21.42 -6.11 -15.24
N LYS A 131 20.93 -4.97 -14.72
CA LYS A 131 19.70 -4.88 -13.91
C LYS A 131 18.57 -4.31 -14.76
N LEU A 132 17.37 -4.86 -14.62
CA LEU A 132 16.18 -4.38 -15.31
C LEU A 132 15.46 -3.23 -14.57
N GLY A 133 15.85 -2.98 -13.32
CA GLY A 133 15.22 -1.97 -12.48
C GLY A 133 15.59 -2.09 -11.01
N TYR A 134 15.03 -1.22 -10.19
CA TYR A 134 15.21 -1.14 -8.75
C TYR A 134 13.88 -1.18 -7.99
N ILE A 135 13.92 -1.74 -6.78
CA ILE A 135 12.81 -1.71 -5.83
C ILE A 135 13.32 -1.16 -4.50
N TYR A 136 12.63 -0.14 -4.02
CA TYR A 136 12.98 0.61 -2.82
C TYR A 136 12.02 0.24 -1.69
N ALA A 137 12.57 -0.02 -0.51
CA ALA A 137 11.84 -0.13 0.74
C ALA A 137 11.40 1.24 1.27
N GLY A 138 10.49 1.24 2.24
CA GLY A 138 10.01 2.45 2.93
C GLY A 138 11.12 3.34 3.49
N ARG A 139 12.15 2.74 4.09
CA ARG A 139 13.29 3.46 4.67
C ARG A 139 14.41 3.79 3.67
N ASP A 140 14.31 3.37 2.42
CA ASP A 140 15.37 3.62 1.46
C ASP A 140 15.43 5.10 1.06
N GLY A 141 16.67 5.60 0.99
CA GLY A 141 16.98 6.87 0.35
C GLY A 141 16.79 6.81 -1.17
N GLU A 142 16.80 7.96 -1.84
CA GLU A 142 16.47 8.04 -3.26
C GLU A 142 17.35 7.16 -4.18
N ASN A 143 18.63 7.01 -3.84
CA ASN A 143 19.64 6.29 -4.63
C ASN A 143 20.18 5.06 -3.91
N SER A 144 19.42 4.51 -2.96
CA SER A 144 19.85 3.36 -2.14
C SER A 144 18.80 2.27 -2.15
N PRO A 145 18.55 1.63 -3.30
CA PRO A 145 17.54 0.59 -3.42
C PRO A 145 17.93 -0.66 -2.64
N SER A 146 16.99 -1.20 -1.87
CA SER A 146 17.13 -2.47 -1.16
C SER A 146 17.22 -3.67 -2.12
N TRP A 147 16.59 -3.59 -3.30
CA TRP A 147 16.60 -4.65 -4.30
C TRP A 147 16.74 -4.13 -5.73
N TYR A 148 17.18 -5.01 -6.62
CA TYR A 148 17.19 -4.82 -8.06
C TYR A 148 16.48 -5.99 -8.76
N VAL A 149 15.95 -5.72 -9.96
CA VAL A 149 15.26 -6.71 -10.79
C VAL A 149 16.29 -7.40 -11.69
N GLU A 150 16.44 -8.71 -11.51
CA GLU A 150 17.35 -9.56 -12.32
C GLU A 150 16.67 -10.01 -13.61
N SER A 151 15.42 -10.43 -13.52
CA SER A 151 14.67 -10.96 -14.66
C SER A 151 13.17 -10.80 -14.48
N PHE A 152 12.45 -10.93 -15.58
CA PHE A 152 10.99 -10.97 -15.61
C PHE A 152 10.55 -12.17 -16.45
N SER A 153 9.77 -13.07 -15.84
CA SER A 153 9.16 -14.19 -16.54
C SER A 153 7.87 -14.61 -15.85
N ASN A 154 6.91 -15.14 -16.59
CA ASN A 154 5.62 -15.61 -16.05
C ASN A 154 4.94 -14.58 -15.14
N GLN A 155 4.88 -13.32 -15.56
CA GLN A 155 4.31 -12.21 -14.78
C GLN A 155 4.99 -12.01 -13.40
N THR A 156 6.22 -12.46 -13.23
CA THR A 156 6.93 -12.38 -11.95
C THR A 156 8.24 -11.63 -12.15
N LEU A 157 8.46 -10.60 -11.33
CA LEU A 157 9.75 -9.93 -11.17
C LEU A 157 10.59 -10.75 -10.19
N PHE A 158 11.74 -11.23 -10.65
CA PHE A 158 12.72 -11.91 -9.82
C PHE A 158 13.74 -10.87 -9.37
N CYS A 159 13.82 -10.67 -8.07
CA CYS A 159 14.59 -9.59 -7.46
C CYS A 159 15.66 -10.13 -6.51
N ASN A 160 16.77 -9.42 -6.45
CA ASN A 160 17.91 -9.73 -5.59
C ASN A 160 18.42 -8.42 -4.94
N GLY A 161 19.39 -8.49 -4.03
CA GLY A 161 19.87 -7.35 -3.23
C GLY A 161 20.02 -7.75 -1.77
N LYS A 162 19.26 -7.10 -0.87
CA LYS A 162 19.25 -7.43 0.57
C LYS A 162 18.93 -8.90 0.84
N ASP A 163 18.06 -9.47 0.02
CA ASP A 163 17.65 -10.88 -0.04
C ASP A 163 16.93 -11.14 -1.36
N ARG A 164 16.62 -12.40 -1.66
CA ARG A 164 15.85 -12.75 -2.86
C ARG A 164 14.36 -12.56 -2.63
N ARG A 165 13.70 -11.86 -3.57
CA ARG A 165 12.26 -11.60 -3.55
C ARG A 165 11.63 -11.88 -4.90
N GLN A 166 10.35 -12.19 -4.89
CA GLN A 166 9.58 -12.41 -6.10
C GLN A 166 8.28 -11.63 -6.01
N PHE A 167 8.02 -10.79 -7.00
CA PHE A 167 6.79 -10.02 -7.06
C PHE A 167 5.97 -10.44 -8.27
N LYS A 168 4.78 -10.98 -8.02
CA LYS A 168 3.81 -11.24 -9.09
C LYS A 168 3.23 -9.91 -9.54
N VAL A 169 3.38 -9.58 -10.81
CA VAL A 169 2.81 -8.40 -11.43
C VAL A 169 1.38 -8.73 -11.83
N LEU A 170 0.44 -8.02 -11.24
CA LEU A 170 -0.99 -8.18 -11.51
C LEU A 170 -1.47 -7.22 -12.60
N LYS A 171 -0.90 -6.01 -12.67
CA LYS A 171 -1.29 -4.97 -13.63
C LYS A 171 -0.11 -4.05 -13.94
N ALA A 172 0.01 -3.62 -15.20
CA ALA A 172 0.97 -2.60 -15.62
C ALA A 172 0.42 -1.78 -16.80
N GLU A 173 -0.56 -0.92 -16.53
CA GLU A 173 -1.26 -0.12 -17.55
C GLU A 173 -1.93 1.10 -16.91
N ASN A 174 -2.30 2.09 -17.72
CA ASN A 174 -3.09 3.25 -17.28
C ASN A 174 -2.47 4.03 -16.09
N ASN A 175 -1.13 4.17 -16.07
CA ASN A 175 -0.36 4.77 -14.97
C ASN A 175 -0.52 4.09 -13.61
N GLU A 176 -0.94 2.82 -13.60
CA GLU A 176 -0.98 1.97 -12.42
C GLU A 176 -0.14 0.70 -12.61
N LEU A 177 0.67 0.40 -11.59
CA LEU A 177 1.41 -0.85 -11.43
C LEU A 177 0.91 -1.52 -10.16
N ILE A 178 0.47 -2.78 -10.27
CA ILE A 178 0.04 -3.58 -9.12
C ILE A 178 0.96 -4.79 -9.05
N ILE A 179 1.62 -4.96 -7.90
CA ILE A 179 2.47 -6.11 -7.63
C ILE A 179 2.06 -6.77 -6.33
N GLU A 180 2.27 -8.08 -6.24
CA GLU A 180 1.94 -8.88 -5.07
C GLU A 180 3.12 -9.74 -4.63
N GLU A 181 3.33 -9.85 -3.32
CA GLU A 181 4.26 -10.79 -2.71
C GLU A 181 3.67 -11.32 -1.40
N ASN A 182 3.62 -12.65 -1.23
CA ASN A 182 3.24 -13.30 0.05
C ASN A 182 1.91 -12.78 0.65
N GLY A 183 0.93 -12.48 -0.21
CA GLY A 183 -0.38 -11.93 0.19
C GLY A 183 -0.39 -10.43 0.47
N PHE A 184 0.73 -9.71 0.28
CA PHE A 184 0.79 -8.26 0.23
C PHE A 184 0.63 -7.76 -1.19
N THR A 185 -0.37 -6.92 -1.42
CA THR A 185 -0.56 -6.25 -2.70
C THR A 185 -0.15 -4.80 -2.57
N TYR A 186 0.75 -4.34 -3.44
CA TYR A 186 1.19 -2.97 -3.55
C TYR A 186 0.58 -2.35 -4.81
N PHE A 187 -0.05 -1.19 -4.67
CA PHE A 187 -0.51 -0.41 -5.80
C PHE A 187 0.37 0.83 -5.90
N LEU A 188 0.99 0.97 -7.05
CA LEU A 188 1.93 2.01 -7.39
C LEU A 188 1.41 2.80 -8.57
N ARG A 189 1.73 4.09 -8.62
CA ARG A 189 1.32 4.96 -9.71
C ARG A 189 2.47 5.84 -10.16
N ARG A 190 2.38 6.32 -11.40
CA ARG A 190 3.25 7.40 -11.88
C ARG A 190 2.64 8.73 -11.46
N PHE A 191 3.32 9.45 -10.58
CA PHE A 191 3.00 10.83 -10.30
C PHE A 191 3.69 11.65 -11.41
N LYS A 192 2.90 12.20 -12.34
CA LYS A 192 3.41 13.24 -13.24
C LYS A 192 3.76 14.49 -12.45
#